data_AF-A0A426Z0M1-F1
#
_entry.id   AF-A0A426Z0M1-F1
#
_cell.length_a   1.000
_cell.length_b   1.000
_cell.length_c   1.000
_cell.angle_alpha   90.00
_cell.angle_beta   90.00
_cell.angle_gamma   90.00
#
_symmetry.space_group_name_H-M   'P 1'
#
loop_
_entity.id
_entity.type
_entity.pdbx_description
1 polymer ?
#
loop_
_entity_poly.entity_id
_entity_poly.type
_entity_poly.pdbx_seq_one_letter_code
_entity_poly.pdbx_strand_id
1 'polypeptide(L)'
;NMLEVDCPCVTPEIVLKASGHVDKFTDLMVKDEKTGSCYRADHLLKDYCKAKLEKDLTLSAEKAAELKHILAVLDDLSADEVGAKIKEYGIAAPDTENPLSDPYPFNLMFQTSIGPSGLSPGYMRPETAQGIFVNFKDLYYYNGNKLPFAAAQIGQAFRNEVCLLILFSLDSCCFFGVQISPRQGLLRVREFTLAEIEHFVDPEAKTHPKFVDVSNLEFLMFPRKEQMAGESAKPMILGEAVSKEKSGVALVAHEKFSESREVEKFDDVAKIIARSLTAAGISHIIDITGTSIGKRYARTDEIGVPFAITVDSTSSVTIRERDSKEQIRVSIDEVAKVVKEVTDGQSTWADILWRYPAHAASLADEE
;
A
#
# COMPACT_ATOMS: atom_id res chain seq x y z
N ASN A 1 -14.33 -10.31 -16.68
CA ASN A 1 -14.47 -11.60 -15.98
C ASN A 1 -13.07 -12.16 -15.86
N MET A 2 -12.58 -12.34 -14.63
CA MET A 2 -11.27 -12.92 -14.34
C MET A 2 -11.52 -14.20 -13.53
N LEU A 3 -10.62 -15.17 -13.60
CA LEU A 3 -10.71 -16.40 -12.80
C LEU A 3 -10.04 -16.15 -11.45
N GLU A 4 -10.84 -15.99 -10.40
CA GLU A 4 -10.33 -15.88 -9.04
C GLU A 4 -9.87 -17.25 -8.53
N VAL A 5 -8.70 -17.29 -7.88
CA VAL A 5 -8.18 -18.48 -7.19
C VAL A 5 -7.68 -18.12 -5.79
N ASP A 6 -7.83 -19.07 -4.87
CA ASP A 6 -7.06 -19.09 -3.62
C ASP A 6 -6.09 -20.27 -3.64
N CYS A 7 -4.88 -20.03 -3.14
CA CYS A 7 -3.78 -20.99 -3.10
C CYS A 7 -3.17 -21.00 -1.69
N PRO A 8 -2.49 -22.08 -1.25
CA PRO A 8 -1.86 -22.12 0.06
C PRO A 8 -0.74 -21.07 0.22
N CYS A 9 -0.57 -20.57 1.45
CA CYS A 9 0.54 -19.65 1.80
C CYS A 9 1.89 -20.37 1.93
N VAL A 10 1.88 -21.68 2.20
CA VAL A 10 3.08 -22.51 2.33
C VAL A 10 3.39 -23.14 0.97
N THR A 11 4.62 -22.93 0.49
CA THR A 11 5.09 -23.36 -0.82
C THR A 11 6.31 -24.27 -0.68
N PRO A 12 6.34 -25.48 -1.27
CA PRO A 12 7.51 -26.36 -1.26
C PRO A 12 8.72 -25.74 -1.97
N GLU A 13 9.95 -26.01 -1.48
CA GLU A 13 11.20 -25.43 -2.05
C GLU A 13 11.25 -25.52 -3.58
N ILE A 14 10.89 -26.67 -4.16
CA ILE A 14 11.00 -26.94 -5.60
C ILE A 14 10.28 -25.90 -6.48
N VAL A 15 9.18 -25.31 -6.03
CA VAL A 15 8.43 -24.28 -6.79
C VAL A 15 9.16 -22.94 -6.77
N LEU A 16 9.68 -22.56 -5.61
CA LEU A 16 10.46 -21.32 -5.43
C LEU A 16 11.88 -21.44 -6.00
N LYS A 17 12.39 -22.66 -6.14
CA LYS A 17 13.63 -22.95 -6.87
C LYS A 17 13.43 -22.90 -8.38
N ALA A 18 12.34 -23.48 -8.89
CA ALA A 18 12.00 -23.44 -10.31
C ALA A 18 11.71 -22.01 -10.83
N SER A 19 11.15 -21.13 -9.99
CA SER A 19 10.99 -19.70 -10.28
C SER A 19 12.23 -18.84 -9.99
N GLY A 20 13.31 -19.43 -9.47
CA GLY A 20 14.57 -18.73 -9.16
C GLY A 20 14.55 -17.87 -7.89
N HIS A 21 13.45 -17.86 -7.12
CA HIS A 21 13.36 -17.16 -5.84
C HIS A 21 14.40 -17.65 -4.82
N VAL A 22 14.66 -18.96 -4.75
CA VAL A 22 15.66 -19.52 -3.82
C VAL A 22 17.06 -18.94 -4.05
N ASP A 23 17.41 -18.68 -5.33
CA ASP A 23 18.76 -18.26 -5.73
C ASP A 23 18.90 -16.73 -5.91
N LYS A 24 17.79 -15.99 -6.07
CA LYS A 24 17.79 -14.54 -6.36
C LYS A 24 17.05 -13.67 -5.36
N PHE A 25 16.18 -14.23 -4.52
CA PHE A 25 15.37 -13.45 -3.57
C PHE A 25 16.15 -13.19 -2.26
N THR A 26 17.32 -12.58 -2.42
CA THR A 26 18.32 -12.35 -1.36
C THR A 26 18.78 -10.90 -1.36
N ASP A 27 18.68 -10.21 -0.23
CA ASP A 27 19.36 -8.92 -0.03
C ASP A 27 20.81 -9.13 0.41
N LEU A 28 21.65 -8.12 0.16
CA LEU A 28 23.01 -8.05 0.69
C LEU A 28 23.00 -7.52 2.13
N MET A 29 23.47 -8.33 3.06
CA MET A 29 23.51 -8.03 4.49
C MET A 29 24.95 -7.94 5.00
N VAL A 30 25.20 -7.00 5.92
CA VAL A 30 26.44 -6.88 6.69
C VAL A 30 26.14 -6.95 8.18
N LYS A 31 27.13 -7.31 9.00
CA LYS A 31 26.93 -7.60 10.43
C LYS A 31 27.97 -6.88 11.30
N ASP A 32 27.53 -6.24 12.37
CA ASP A 32 28.43 -5.73 13.42
C ASP A 32 29.13 -6.92 14.10
N GLU A 33 30.47 -6.96 14.01
CA GLU A 33 31.27 -8.09 14.51
C GLU A 33 31.18 -8.28 16.04
N LYS A 34 30.84 -7.24 16.80
CA LYS A 34 30.79 -7.26 18.28
C LYS A 34 29.38 -7.47 18.81
N THR A 35 28.36 -6.81 18.25
CA THR A 35 26.96 -6.98 18.71
C THR A 35 26.21 -8.08 17.99
N GLY A 36 26.66 -8.46 16.79
CA GLY A 36 25.97 -9.41 15.92
C GLY A 36 24.74 -8.83 15.21
N SER A 37 24.47 -7.53 15.35
CA SER A 37 23.38 -6.82 14.67
C SER A 37 23.57 -6.86 13.16
N CYS A 38 22.52 -7.20 12.41
CA CYS A 38 22.57 -7.34 10.95
C CYS A 38 21.88 -6.14 10.28
N TYR A 39 22.53 -5.57 9.28
CA TYR A 39 22.13 -4.35 8.57
C TYR A 39 22.12 -4.59 7.06
N ARG A 40 21.21 -3.91 6.35
CA ARG A 40 21.13 -3.96 4.88
C ARG A 40 22.23 -3.10 4.25
N ALA A 41 23.08 -3.73 3.43
CA ALA A 41 24.27 -3.11 2.85
C ALA A 41 23.92 -1.99 1.84
N ASP A 42 22.86 -2.20 1.06
CA ASP A 42 22.30 -1.22 0.12
C ASP A 42 21.80 0.02 0.86
N HIS A 43 20.99 -0.14 1.91
CA HIS A 43 20.47 0.99 2.70
C HIS A 43 21.58 1.78 3.41
N LEU A 44 22.60 1.11 3.98
CA LEU A 44 23.75 1.78 4.60
C LEU A 44 24.49 2.68 3.61
N LEU A 45 24.77 2.18 2.40
CA LEU A 45 25.43 2.96 1.35
C LEU A 45 24.52 4.10 0.85
N LYS A 46 23.22 3.84 0.66
CA LYS A 46 22.21 4.83 0.24
C LYS A 46 22.09 6.00 1.22
N ASP A 47 22.01 5.71 2.51
CA ASP A 47 21.87 6.71 3.57
C ASP A 47 23.18 7.46 3.83
N TYR A 48 24.35 6.81 3.70
CA TYR A 48 25.66 7.50 3.71
C TYR A 48 25.77 8.50 2.56
N CYS A 49 25.46 8.09 1.33
CA CYS A 49 25.52 8.95 0.15
C CYS A 49 24.59 10.17 0.29
N LYS A 50 23.35 9.98 0.79
CA LYS A 50 22.43 11.08 1.09
C LYS A 50 22.97 12.01 2.18
N ALA A 51 23.36 11.46 3.33
CA ALA A 51 23.85 12.25 4.45
C ALA A 51 25.08 13.10 4.09
N LYS A 52 25.95 12.60 3.19
CA LYS A 52 27.06 13.38 2.62
C LYS A 52 26.60 14.47 1.65
N LEU A 53 25.67 14.18 0.76
CA LEU A 53 25.11 15.18 -0.17
C LEU A 53 24.31 16.28 0.53
N GLU A 54 23.70 16.00 1.68
CA GLU A 54 22.89 16.95 2.46
C GLU A 54 23.71 17.80 3.45
N LYS A 55 24.79 17.26 4.04
CA LYS A 55 25.51 17.91 5.15
C LYS A 55 26.83 18.58 4.76
N ASP A 56 27.59 18.03 3.80
CA ASP A 56 28.88 18.61 3.39
C ASP A 56 28.71 19.62 2.26
N LEU A 57 28.36 20.86 2.61
CA LEU A 57 28.32 22.02 1.70
C LEU A 57 29.68 22.38 1.04
N THR A 58 30.75 21.67 1.41
CA THR A 58 32.13 21.82 0.92
C THR A 58 32.58 20.67 0.01
N LEU A 59 31.70 19.70 -0.32
CA LEU A 59 32.04 18.58 -1.20
C LEU A 59 32.43 19.06 -2.60
N SER A 60 33.47 18.46 -3.21
CA SER A 60 33.81 18.78 -4.60
C SER A 60 32.72 18.31 -5.56
N ALA A 61 32.48 19.06 -6.63
CA ALA A 61 31.43 18.76 -7.61
C ALA A 61 31.58 17.36 -8.23
N GLU A 62 32.82 16.89 -8.39
CA GLU A 62 33.18 15.54 -8.86
C GLU A 62 32.68 14.46 -7.90
N LYS A 63 32.93 14.60 -6.58
CA LYS A 63 32.43 13.66 -5.57
C LYS A 63 30.92 13.72 -5.42
N ALA A 64 30.32 14.90 -5.57
CA ALA A 64 28.87 15.05 -5.58
C ALA A 64 28.22 14.37 -6.81
N ALA A 65 28.92 14.30 -7.94
CA ALA A 65 28.51 13.52 -9.10
C ALA A 65 28.72 12.00 -8.88
N GLU A 66 29.84 11.58 -8.31
CA GLU A 66 30.12 10.18 -7.96
C GLU A 66 29.03 9.59 -7.03
N LEU A 67 28.72 10.27 -5.92
CA LEU A 67 27.70 9.83 -4.97
C LEU A 67 26.30 9.75 -5.61
N LYS A 68 25.97 10.68 -6.54
CA LYS A 68 24.71 10.64 -7.29
C LYS A 68 24.67 9.50 -8.30
N HIS A 69 25.79 9.18 -8.95
CA HIS A 69 25.89 8.05 -9.86
C HIS A 69 25.76 6.72 -9.10
N ILE A 70 26.43 6.57 -7.96
CA ILE A 70 26.29 5.40 -7.08
C ILE A 70 24.85 5.24 -6.61
N LEU A 71 24.18 6.33 -6.21
CA LEU A 71 22.74 6.29 -5.85
C LEU A 71 21.80 5.87 -7.00
N ALA A 72 22.23 5.97 -8.25
CA ALA A 72 21.47 5.59 -9.44
C ALA A 72 21.80 4.17 -9.97
N VAL A 73 22.95 3.61 -9.59
CA VAL A 73 23.43 2.27 -10.00
C VAL A 73 23.44 1.28 -8.82
N LEU A 74 23.12 1.74 -7.60
CA LEU A 74 23.15 0.97 -6.35
C LEU A 74 22.51 -0.43 -6.45
N ASP A 75 21.36 -0.50 -7.13
CA ASP A 75 20.54 -1.71 -7.21
C ASP A 75 21.10 -2.73 -8.24
N ASP A 76 22.08 -2.34 -9.06
CA ASP A 76 22.82 -3.19 -10.04
C ASP A 76 24.20 -3.66 -9.51
N LEU A 77 24.66 -3.19 -8.34
CA LEU A 77 26.02 -3.50 -7.80
C LEU A 77 26.13 -4.92 -7.20
N SER A 78 27.29 -5.56 -7.40
CA SER A 78 27.58 -6.87 -6.80
C SER A 78 28.00 -6.80 -5.33
N ALA A 79 27.97 -7.95 -4.63
CA ALA A 79 28.36 -8.06 -3.23
C ALA A 79 29.78 -7.55 -2.94
N ASP A 80 30.74 -7.85 -3.83
CA ASP A 80 32.13 -7.45 -3.71
C ASP A 80 32.31 -5.93 -3.93
N GLU A 81 31.55 -5.34 -4.86
CA GLU A 81 31.58 -3.90 -5.14
C GLU A 81 30.94 -3.09 -4.00
N VAL A 82 29.80 -3.55 -3.46
CA VAL A 82 29.18 -2.95 -2.28
C VAL A 82 30.10 -3.07 -1.06
N GLY A 83 30.75 -4.22 -0.87
CA GLY A 83 31.73 -4.44 0.20
C GLY A 83 32.97 -3.55 0.06
N ALA A 84 33.47 -3.38 -1.16
CA ALA A 84 34.57 -2.46 -1.47
C ALA A 84 34.18 -1.00 -1.16
N LYS A 85 32.99 -0.55 -1.58
CA LYS A 85 32.52 0.83 -1.33
C LYS A 85 32.21 1.11 0.15
N ILE A 86 31.68 0.14 0.89
CA ILE A 86 31.53 0.21 2.37
C ILE A 86 32.89 0.42 3.05
N LYS A 87 33.93 -0.31 2.61
CA LYS A 87 35.30 -0.17 3.13
C LYS A 87 35.99 1.13 2.68
N GLU A 88 35.82 1.53 1.43
CA GLU A 88 36.41 2.76 0.85
C GLU A 88 35.90 4.02 1.54
N TYR A 89 34.60 4.09 1.83
CA TYR A 89 33.98 5.23 2.51
C TYR A 89 34.00 5.16 4.04
N GLY A 90 34.54 4.08 4.61
CA GLY A 90 34.68 3.88 6.05
C GLY A 90 33.34 3.76 6.78
N ILE A 91 32.35 3.11 6.16
CA ILE A 91 31.00 2.97 6.72
C ILE A 91 31.03 1.97 7.87
N ALA A 92 30.66 2.44 9.07
CA ALA A 92 30.57 1.65 10.30
C ALA A 92 29.10 1.38 10.70
N ALA A 93 28.90 0.51 11.69
CA ALA A 93 27.57 0.23 12.25
C ALA A 93 26.94 1.50 12.86
N PRO A 94 25.73 1.95 12.44
CA PRO A 94 25.20 3.27 12.83
C PRO A 94 24.94 3.49 14.32
N ASP A 95 24.68 2.41 15.07
CA ASP A 95 24.35 2.49 16.51
C ASP A 95 25.59 2.40 17.42
N THR A 96 26.71 1.90 16.90
CA THR A 96 27.85 1.42 17.70
C THR A 96 29.23 1.83 17.19
N GLU A 97 29.31 2.42 15.99
CA GLU A 97 30.56 2.76 15.26
C GLU A 97 31.51 1.55 15.10
N ASN A 98 30.98 0.32 15.19
CA ASN A 98 31.75 -0.91 15.06
C ASN A 98 32.08 -1.23 13.59
N PRO A 99 33.19 -1.97 13.34
CA PRO A 99 33.44 -2.56 12.03
C PRO A 99 32.30 -3.51 11.64
N LEU A 100 32.01 -3.52 10.35
CA LEU A 100 31.03 -4.37 9.70
C LEU A 100 31.73 -5.52 8.97
N SER A 101 31.11 -6.69 8.98
CA SER A 101 31.52 -7.85 8.17
C SER A 101 31.46 -7.54 6.67
N ASP A 102 32.11 -8.39 5.88
CA ASP A 102 31.84 -8.44 4.44
C ASP A 102 30.35 -8.71 4.14
N PRO A 103 29.80 -8.19 3.02
CA PRO A 103 28.43 -8.45 2.63
C PRO A 103 28.20 -9.92 2.28
N TYR A 104 27.08 -10.47 2.74
CA TYR A 104 26.64 -11.83 2.41
C TYR A 104 25.17 -11.83 1.96
N PRO A 105 24.76 -12.72 1.05
CA PRO A 105 23.37 -12.84 0.63
C PRO A 105 22.51 -13.43 1.75
N PHE A 106 21.38 -12.80 2.04
CA PHE A 106 20.41 -13.24 3.04
C PHE A 106 19.04 -13.47 2.40
N ASN A 107 18.48 -14.67 2.54
CA ASN A 107 17.23 -15.04 1.89
C ASN A 107 16.01 -14.39 2.59
N LEU A 108 15.21 -13.67 1.80
CA LEU A 108 14.05 -12.90 2.26
C LEU A 108 12.76 -13.72 2.35
N MET A 109 12.81 -15.04 2.18
CA MET A 109 11.65 -15.91 2.37
C MET A 109 11.68 -16.54 3.77
N PHE A 110 10.52 -16.60 4.43
CA PHE A 110 10.42 -17.33 5.70
C PHE A 110 10.45 -18.84 5.44
N GLN A 111 11.56 -19.49 5.76
CA GLN A 111 11.70 -20.94 5.66
C GLN A 111 10.86 -21.66 6.72
N THR A 112 10.27 -22.80 6.34
CA THR A 112 9.50 -23.69 7.21
C THR A 112 9.73 -25.16 6.82
N SER A 113 9.21 -26.10 7.61
CA SER A 113 9.27 -27.54 7.34
C SER A 113 7.88 -28.12 7.14
N ILE A 114 7.69 -28.83 6.03
CA ILE A 114 6.41 -29.43 5.67
C ILE A 114 6.35 -30.87 6.19
N GLY A 115 5.46 -31.13 7.14
CA GLY A 115 5.24 -32.45 7.73
C GLY A 115 6.18 -32.81 8.89
N PRO A 116 5.89 -33.90 9.62
CA PRO A 116 6.48 -34.18 10.95
C PRO A 116 7.94 -34.66 10.91
N SER A 117 8.48 -34.99 9.73
CA SER A 117 9.85 -35.51 9.59
C SER A 117 10.91 -34.42 9.41
N GLY A 118 10.52 -33.17 9.11
CA GLY A 118 11.46 -32.09 8.77
C GLY A 118 12.17 -32.25 7.42
N LEU A 119 11.92 -33.34 6.68
CA LEU A 119 12.65 -33.68 5.44
C LEU A 119 12.20 -32.91 4.19
N SER A 120 11.03 -32.26 4.24
CA SER A 120 10.48 -31.49 3.13
C SER A 120 10.57 -29.99 3.43
N PRO A 121 11.62 -29.28 2.99
CA PRO A 121 11.72 -27.83 3.14
C PRO A 121 10.63 -27.12 2.33
N GLY A 122 10.09 -26.06 2.92
CA GLY A 122 9.17 -25.13 2.28
C GLY A 122 9.43 -23.71 2.75
N TYR A 123 8.68 -22.77 2.19
CA TYR A 123 8.72 -21.38 2.58
C TYR A 123 7.30 -20.81 2.64
N MET A 124 7.12 -19.71 3.36
CA MET A 124 5.97 -18.83 3.14
C MET A 124 6.18 -18.06 1.84
N ARG A 125 5.14 -17.98 1.00
CA ARG A 125 5.24 -17.36 -0.34
C ARG A 125 5.59 -15.86 -0.30
N PRO A 126 6.52 -15.37 -1.14
CA PRO A 126 6.88 -13.94 -1.21
C PRO A 126 5.94 -13.10 -2.10
N GLU A 127 5.06 -13.75 -2.85
CA GLU A 127 4.08 -13.22 -3.82
C GLU A 127 2.92 -14.23 -3.97
N THR A 128 1.83 -13.90 -4.68
CA THR A 128 0.73 -14.84 -4.94
C THR A 128 0.77 -15.47 -6.34
N ALA A 129 1.41 -14.83 -7.32
CA ALA A 129 1.51 -15.25 -8.73
C ALA A 129 1.93 -16.72 -8.94
N GLN A 130 2.87 -17.25 -8.14
CA GLN A 130 3.31 -18.65 -8.23
C GLN A 130 2.16 -19.67 -8.07
N GLY A 131 1.14 -19.35 -7.27
CA GLY A 131 -0.06 -20.18 -7.12
C GLY A 131 -0.88 -20.24 -8.42
N ILE A 132 -0.95 -19.12 -9.14
CA ILE A 132 -1.65 -19.02 -10.43
C ILE A 132 -0.89 -19.80 -11.51
N PHE A 133 0.44 -19.67 -11.57
CA PHE A 133 1.27 -20.37 -12.56
C PHE A 133 1.22 -21.90 -12.42
N VAL A 134 1.28 -22.44 -11.19
CA VAL A 134 1.16 -23.89 -10.96
C VAL A 134 -0.19 -24.43 -11.43
N ASN A 135 -1.26 -23.64 -11.28
CA ASN A 135 -2.63 -24.01 -11.69
C ASN A 135 -3.00 -23.57 -13.13
N PHE A 136 -2.05 -23.04 -13.91
CA PHE A 136 -2.31 -22.48 -15.25
C PHE A 136 -3.08 -23.44 -16.18
N LYS A 137 -2.75 -24.73 -16.15
CA LYS A 137 -3.38 -25.75 -17.00
C LYS A 137 -4.89 -25.83 -16.77
N ASP A 138 -5.31 -25.84 -15.50
CA ASP A 138 -6.71 -25.99 -15.14
C ASP A 138 -7.47 -24.67 -15.35
N LEU A 139 -6.82 -23.53 -15.10
CA LEU A 139 -7.35 -22.20 -15.43
C LEU A 139 -7.58 -22.02 -16.94
N TYR A 140 -6.63 -22.44 -17.77
CA TYR A 140 -6.76 -22.43 -19.23
C TYR A 140 -7.89 -23.35 -19.71
N TYR A 141 -8.06 -24.51 -19.07
CA TYR A 141 -9.20 -25.41 -19.31
C TYR A 141 -10.54 -24.77 -18.92
N TYR A 142 -10.63 -24.10 -17.76
CA TYR A 142 -11.83 -23.36 -17.35
C TYR A 142 -12.18 -22.20 -18.29
N ASN A 143 -11.18 -21.54 -18.91
CA ASN A 143 -11.41 -20.56 -19.98
C ASN A 143 -11.73 -21.21 -21.36
N GLY A 144 -11.99 -22.52 -21.41
CA GLY A 144 -12.33 -23.24 -22.64
C GLY A 144 -11.16 -23.41 -23.61
N ASN A 145 -9.93 -23.42 -23.11
CA ASN A 145 -8.67 -23.52 -23.86
C ASN A 145 -8.48 -22.37 -24.88
N LYS A 146 -8.72 -21.14 -24.44
CA LYS A 146 -8.58 -19.92 -25.26
C LYS A 146 -7.74 -18.85 -24.56
N LEU A 147 -7.01 -18.08 -25.37
CA LEU A 147 -6.32 -16.85 -24.98
C LEU A 147 -7.01 -15.64 -25.67
N PRO A 148 -6.91 -14.43 -25.10
CA PRO A 148 -6.33 -14.13 -23.79
C PRO A 148 -7.27 -14.52 -22.64
N PHE A 149 -6.72 -14.68 -21.43
CA PHE A 149 -7.51 -14.79 -20.19
C PHE A 149 -6.73 -14.22 -19.00
N ALA A 150 -7.45 -13.78 -17.97
CA ALA A 150 -6.85 -13.31 -16.73
C ALA A 150 -7.28 -14.18 -15.55
N ALA A 151 -6.33 -14.52 -14.70
CA ALA A 151 -6.57 -15.09 -13.38
C ALA A 151 -6.09 -14.11 -12.31
N ALA A 152 -6.73 -14.10 -11.14
CA ALA A 152 -6.45 -13.17 -10.06
C ALA A 152 -6.41 -13.90 -8.72
N GLN A 153 -5.56 -13.44 -7.80
CA GLN A 153 -5.50 -13.95 -6.44
C GLN A 153 -5.30 -12.81 -5.44
N ILE A 154 -6.19 -12.76 -4.45
CA ILE A 154 -6.10 -11.86 -3.29
C ILE A 154 -5.69 -12.69 -2.07
N GLY A 155 -4.62 -12.31 -1.36
CA GLY A 155 -4.21 -13.04 -0.17
C GLY A 155 -2.88 -12.57 0.43
N GLN A 156 -2.51 -13.14 1.58
CA GLN A 156 -1.26 -12.77 2.27
C GLN A 156 -0.02 -13.24 1.50
N ALA A 157 0.99 -12.39 1.45
CA ALA A 157 2.36 -12.67 1.04
C ALA A 157 3.33 -12.27 2.16
N PHE A 158 4.48 -12.95 2.23
CA PHE A 158 5.38 -12.93 3.38
C PHE A 158 6.81 -12.64 2.96
N ARG A 159 7.41 -11.57 3.48
CA ARG A 159 8.81 -11.19 3.20
C ARG A 159 9.56 -10.97 4.51
N ASN A 160 10.65 -11.70 4.70
CA ASN A 160 11.48 -11.69 5.90
C ASN A 160 12.41 -10.46 5.94
N GLU A 161 11.81 -9.28 5.83
CA GLU A 161 12.50 -8.01 5.67
C GLU A 161 13.33 -7.62 6.89
N VAL A 162 14.47 -7.00 6.63
CA VAL A 162 15.43 -6.52 7.63
C VAL A 162 15.77 -5.06 7.33
N CYS A 163 15.07 -4.15 8.01
CA CYS A 163 15.32 -2.71 7.89
C CYS A 163 15.95 -2.17 9.18
N LEU A 164 17.01 -1.38 9.00
CA LEU A 164 17.34 -0.28 9.90
C LEU A 164 16.91 1.03 9.22
N LEU A 165 16.62 2.06 10.00
CA LEU A 165 16.62 3.45 9.54
C LEU A 165 17.29 4.29 10.63
N ILE A 166 18.26 5.11 10.25
CA ILE A 166 19.03 5.94 11.18
C ILE A 166 18.13 7.12 11.61
N LEU A 167 17.62 7.08 12.84
CA LEU A 167 16.87 8.19 13.41
C LEU A 167 17.82 9.32 13.80
N PHE A 168 17.97 10.32 12.93
CA PHE A 168 18.38 11.65 13.36
C PHE A 168 17.23 12.31 14.15
N SER A 169 17.03 11.85 15.39
CA SER A 169 16.31 12.63 16.40
C SER A 169 17.11 13.89 16.70
N LEU A 170 16.51 15.06 16.52
CA LEU A 170 17.09 16.32 16.98
C LEU A 170 16.92 16.52 18.49
N ASP A 171 15.99 15.79 19.11
CA ASP A 171 15.75 15.85 20.55
C ASP A 171 16.47 14.72 21.31
N SER A 172 16.98 15.09 22.48
CA SER A 172 17.77 14.22 23.36
C SER A 172 16.91 13.30 24.23
N CYS A 173 17.51 12.19 24.67
CA CYS A 173 16.97 11.23 25.65
C CYS A 173 15.74 10.42 25.21
N CYS A 174 15.95 9.30 24.50
CA CYS A 174 15.29 8.04 24.85
C CYS A 174 15.99 6.78 24.28
N PHE A 175 16.19 5.79 25.15
CA PHE A 175 16.53 4.37 24.90
C PHE A 175 17.01 3.92 23.49
N PHE A 176 18.31 3.62 23.38
CA PHE A 176 18.84 2.77 22.30
C PHE A 176 18.50 1.30 22.57
N GLY A 177 17.52 0.76 21.85
CA GLY A 177 17.19 -0.66 21.81
C GLY A 177 17.22 -1.18 20.38
N VAL A 178 18.08 -2.17 20.10
CA VAL A 178 18.15 -2.82 18.78
C VAL A 178 16.82 -3.50 18.49
N GLN A 179 16.10 -3.00 17.48
CA GLN A 179 14.79 -3.53 17.10
C GLN A 179 14.78 -3.82 15.60
N ILE A 180 14.94 -5.10 15.24
CA ILE A 180 14.94 -5.59 13.86
C ILE A 180 13.51 -5.59 13.31
N SER A 181 12.96 -4.40 13.09
CA SER A 181 11.54 -4.11 12.93
C SER A 181 11.26 -3.21 11.71
N PRO A 182 10.20 -3.47 10.93
CA PRO A 182 9.82 -2.59 9.83
C PRO A 182 9.36 -1.22 10.35
N ARG A 183 10.12 -0.15 10.05
CA ARG A 183 9.91 1.22 10.57
C ARG A 183 9.41 2.24 9.54
N GLN A 184 8.59 1.79 8.57
CA GLN A 184 7.81 2.68 7.69
C GLN A 184 6.29 2.42 7.80
N GLY A 185 5.82 1.98 8.98
CA GLY A 185 4.41 1.68 9.22
C GLY A 185 3.92 0.57 8.27
N LEU A 186 2.94 0.88 7.43
CA LEU A 186 2.38 -0.06 6.45
C LEU A 186 3.19 -0.17 5.14
N LEU A 187 4.13 0.75 4.85
CA LEU A 187 4.87 0.76 3.57
C LEU A 187 5.90 -0.38 3.45
N ARG A 188 6.38 -0.88 4.59
CA ARG A 188 7.24 -2.07 4.70
C ARG A 188 6.77 -2.88 5.89
N VAL A 189 6.32 -4.11 5.64
CA VAL A 189 5.81 -5.06 6.65
C VAL A 189 6.20 -6.48 6.25
N ARG A 190 6.24 -7.41 7.21
CA ARG A 190 6.66 -8.81 6.97
C ARG A 190 5.56 -9.72 6.43
N GLU A 191 4.30 -9.32 6.59
CA GLU A 191 3.09 -9.96 6.09
C GLU A 191 2.17 -8.87 5.55
N PHE A 192 1.62 -9.05 4.35
CA PHE A 192 0.72 -8.09 3.71
C PHE A 192 -0.19 -8.74 2.67
N THR A 193 -1.41 -8.22 2.56
CA THR A 193 -2.35 -8.62 1.50
C THR A 193 -1.87 -8.09 0.15
N LEU A 194 -1.65 -8.98 -0.80
CA LEU A 194 -1.50 -8.65 -2.22
C LEU A 194 -2.79 -8.97 -2.98
N ALA A 195 -2.95 -8.31 -4.12
CA ALA A 195 -3.95 -8.61 -5.14
C ALA A 195 -3.23 -8.61 -6.50
N GLU A 196 -2.85 -9.80 -6.97
CA GLU A 196 -2.09 -9.97 -8.22
C GLU A 196 -2.99 -10.52 -9.32
N ILE A 197 -2.74 -10.11 -10.57
CA ILE A 197 -3.54 -10.45 -11.75
C ILE A 197 -2.61 -10.90 -12.87
N GLU A 198 -2.62 -12.19 -13.16
CA GLU A 198 -1.87 -12.77 -14.28
C GLU A 198 -2.73 -12.77 -15.53
N HIS A 199 -2.39 -11.89 -16.48
CA HIS A 199 -3.08 -11.77 -17.77
C HIS A 199 -2.32 -12.52 -18.86
N PHE A 200 -2.73 -13.77 -19.08
CA PHE A 200 -2.18 -14.64 -20.11
C PHE A 200 -2.67 -14.20 -21.49
N VAL A 201 -1.73 -13.75 -22.32
CA VAL A 201 -1.95 -13.25 -23.68
C VAL A 201 -1.13 -14.04 -24.69
N ASP A 202 -1.56 -14.03 -25.94
CA ASP A 202 -0.75 -14.50 -27.06
C ASP A 202 0.51 -13.62 -27.21
N PRO A 203 1.73 -14.19 -27.30
CA PRO A 203 2.96 -13.42 -27.47
C PRO A 203 3.01 -12.56 -28.74
N GLU A 204 2.35 -12.98 -29.82
CA GLU A 204 2.30 -12.26 -31.10
C GLU A 204 1.18 -11.19 -31.09
N ALA A 205 0.05 -11.47 -30.44
CA ALA A 205 -1.12 -10.59 -30.39
C ALA A 205 -1.29 -9.83 -29.05
N LYS A 206 -0.24 -9.14 -28.59
CA LYS A 206 -0.27 -8.31 -27.37
C LYS A 206 -1.03 -6.99 -27.54
N THR A 207 -2.34 -7.06 -27.77
CA THR A 207 -3.26 -5.93 -27.89
C THR A 207 -4.48 -6.11 -27.00
N HIS A 208 -4.89 -5.07 -26.26
CA HIS A 208 -6.06 -5.13 -25.38
C HIS A 208 -7.25 -4.34 -25.96
N PRO A 209 -8.42 -4.96 -26.22
CA PRO A 209 -9.56 -4.28 -26.88
C PRO A 209 -10.05 -3.02 -26.15
N LYS A 210 -9.98 -3.00 -24.81
CA LYS A 210 -10.41 -1.87 -23.97
C LYS A 210 -9.36 -0.77 -23.80
N PHE A 211 -8.25 -0.80 -24.56
CA PHE A 211 -7.25 0.27 -24.46
C PHE A 211 -7.81 1.65 -24.85
N VAL A 212 -8.80 1.69 -25.75
CA VAL A 212 -9.50 2.92 -26.16
C VAL A 212 -10.21 3.60 -24.98
N ASP A 213 -10.69 2.83 -24.00
CA ASP A 213 -11.41 3.34 -22.83
C ASP A 213 -10.50 4.16 -21.90
N VAL A 214 -9.17 3.98 -21.99
CA VAL A 214 -8.15 4.59 -21.12
C VAL A 214 -7.09 5.40 -21.87
N SER A 215 -7.07 5.40 -23.21
CA SER A 215 -6.00 6.01 -24.02
C SER A 215 -5.83 7.51 -23.79
N ASN A 216 -6.87 8.19 -23.32
CA ASN A 216 -6.91 9.64 -23.15
C ASN A 216 -6.53 10.09 -21.73
N LEU A 217 -6.19 9.16 -20.84
CA LEU A 217 -5.75 9.48 -19.47
C LEU A 217 -4.30 10.00 -19.49
N GLU A 218 -4.06 11.06 -18.72
CA GLU A 218 -2.73 11.63 -18.50
C GLU A 218 -2.14 11.12 -17.18
N PHE A 219 -0.89 10.66 -17.22
CA PHE A 219 -0.17 10.16 -16.05
C PHE A 219 1.22 10.79 -15.95
N LEU A 220 1.72 10.98 -14.73
CA LEU A 220 3.12 11.31 -14.49
C LEU A 220 3.97 10.06 -14.70
N MET A 221 4.67 9.98 -15.84
CA MET A 221 5.47 8.83 -16.24
C MET A 221 6.97 9.12 -16.15
N PHE A 222 7.78 8.09 -15.86
CA PHE A 222 9.23 8.23 -15.72
C PHE A 222 9.97 7.12 -16.50
N PRO A 223 10.16 7.26 -17.83
CA PRO A 223 10.80 6.23 -18.65
C PRO A 223 12.28 6.05 -18.35
N ARG A 224 12.85 4.91 -18.77
CA ARG A 224 14.27 4.57 -18.48
C ARG A 224 15.26 5.56 -19.09
N LYS A 225 14.91 6.24 -20.19
CA LYS A 225 15.76 7.25 -20.83
C LYS A 225 15.95 8.47 -19.93
N GLU A 226 14.85 9.04 -19.44
CA GLU A 226 14.82 10.12 -18.46
C GLU A 226 15.57 9.75 -17.18
N GLN A 227 15.35 8.55 -16.65
CA GLN A 227 16.07 8.05 -15.46
C GLN A 227 17.59 8.05 -15.66
N MET A 228 18.07 7.51 -16.78
CA MET A 228 19.50 7.43 -17.10
C MET A 228 20.11 8.79 -17.51
N ALA A 229 19.28 9.74 -17.96
CA ALA A 229 19.68 11.12 -18.24
C ALA A 229 19.70 12.01 -16.97
N GLY A 230 19.13 11.55 -15.86
CA GLY A 230 18.93 12.35 -14.64
C GLY A 230 17.84 13.42 -14.77
N GLU A 231 16.92 13.26 -15.72
CA GLU A 231 15.75 14.14 -15.88
C GLU A 231 14.62 13.78 -14.89
N SER A 232 13.63 14.66 -14.75
CA SER A 232 12.44 14.39 -13.95
C SER A 232 11.40 13.57 -14.72
N ALA A 233 10.47 12.94 -13.99
CA ALA A 233 9.24 12.41 -14.55
C ALA A 233 8.44 13.50 -15.31
N LYS A 234 7.67 13.09 -16.32
CA LYS A 234 6.94 13.98 -17.24
C LYS A 234 5.48 13.55 -17.34
N PRO A 235 4.51 14.48 -17.35
CA PRO A 235 3.12 14.14 -17.65
C PRO A 235 3.01 13.68 -19.11
N MET A 236 2.34 12.56 -19.35
CA MET A 236 2.13 11.99 -20.68
C MET A 236 0.74 11.33 -20.79
N ILE A 237 0.08 11.55 -21.93
CA ILE A 237 -1.16 10.87 -22.30
C ILE A 237 -0.85 9.41 -22.66
N LEU A 238 -1.62 8.46 -22.12
CA LEU A 238 -1.35 7.02 -22.22
C LEU A 238 -1.31 6.53 -23.69
N GLY A 239 -2.21 7.01 -24.54
CA GLY A 239 -2.23 6.70 -25.97
C GLY A 239 -0.99 7.19 -26.72
N GLU A 240 -0.52 8.40 -26.40
CA GLU A 240 0.75 8.91 -26.93
C GLU A 240 1.94 8.08 -26.41
N ALA A 241 1.98 7.79 -25.11
CA ALA A 241 3.04 6.99 -24.50
C ALA A 241 3.18 5.62 -25.18
N VAL A 242 2.08 4.87 -25.34
CA VAL A 242 2.07 3.55 -26.00
C VAL A 242 2.42 3.64 -27.49
N SER A 243 2.10 4.75 -28.18
CA SER A 243 2.51 4.97 -29.57
C SER A 243 4.02 5.27 -29.72
N LYS A 244 4.65 5.83 -28.68
CA LYS A 244 6.06 6.26 -28.67
C LYS A 244 6.98 5.17 -28.10
N GLU A 245 6.56 4.46 -27.05
CA GLU A 245 7.30 3.35 -26.43
C GLU A 245 6.36 2.22 -25.96
N LYS A 246 6.75 0.97 -26.21
CA LYS A 246 6.02 -0.24 -25.78
C LYS A 246 6.31 -0.57 -24.31
N SER A 247 5.89 0.30 -23.40
CA SER A 247 6.19 0.22 -21.96
C SER A 247 4.95 -0.13 -21.13
N GLY A 248 5.04 -1.14 -20.28
CA GLY A 248 4.01 -1.47 -19.29
C GLY A 248 4.16 -0.64 -18.02
N VAL A 249 3.04 -0.37 -17.34
CA VAL A 249 2.99 0.45 -16.11
C VAL A 249 2.15 -0.26 -15.06
N ALA A 250 2.63 -0.28 -13.81
CA ALA A 250 1.86 -0.72 -12.64
C ALA A 250 1.30 0.49 -11.88
N LEU A 251 0.12 0.34 -11.29
CA LEU A 251 -0.55 1.36 -10.48
C LEU A 251 -0.91 0.79 -9.11
N VAL A 252 -0.86 1.62 -8.07
CA VAL A 252 -1.28 1.28 -6.70
C VAL A 252 -2.23 2.36 -6.20
N ALA A 253 -3.34 1.95 -5.59
CA ALA A 253 -4.32 2.82 -4.94
C ALA A 253 -4.65 2.27 -3.54
N HIS A 254 -5.12 3.12 -2.63
CA HIS A 254 -5.33 2.79 -1.22
C HIS A 254 -6.70 3.29 -0.73
N GLU A 255 -7.46 2.40 -0.07
CA GLU A 255 -8.62 2.74 0.77
C GLU A 255 -8.87 1.63 1.81
N LYS A 256 -9.55 1.94 2.93
CA LYS A 256 -9.93 1.00 4.02
C LYS A 256 -11.17 1.50 4.78
N PHE A 257 -11.88 0.57 5.45
CA PHE A 257 -13.05 0.85 6.30
C PHE A 257 -13.15 -0.15 7.49
N SER A 258 -13.99 0.12 8.51
CA SER A 258 -14.12 -0.69 9.75
C SER A 258 -15.49 -0.54 10.48
N GLU A 259 -15.63 -1.14 11.69
CA GLU A 259 -16.85 -1.34 12.52
C GLU A 259 -16.53 -1.17 14.03
N SER A 260 -17.45 -1.10 15.02
CA SER A 260 -18.89 -0.70 15.13
C SER A 260 -19.35 -0.77 16.63
N ARG A 261 -20.66 -0.69 16.93
CA ARG A 261 -21.36 -0.89 18.25
C ARG A 261 -21.07 0.16 19.36
N GLU A 262 -21.89 0.45 20.39
CA GLU A 262 -23.30 0.23 20.90
C GLU A 262 -23.42 1.11 22.21
N VAL A 263 -24.49 1.43 22.98
CA VAL A 263 -26.00 1.45 23.05
C VAL A 263 -26.31 2.19 24.40
N GLU A 264 -27.37 2.97 24.74
CA GLU A 264 -28.74 3.26 24.25
C GLU A 264 -29.22 4.66 24.80
N LYS A 265 -29.95 5.51 24.03
CA LYS A 265 -31.18 6.23 24.50
C LYS A 265 -32.09 7.02 23.52
N PHE A 266 -31.73 7.28 22.26
CA PHE A 266 -32.63 7.91 21.25
C PHE A 266 -33.13 6.90 20.19
N ASP A 267 -33.11 5.63 20.55
CA ASP A 267 -32.61 4.63 19.61
C ASP A 267 -33.70 4.02 18.76
N ASP A 268 -34.97 4.12 19.10
CA ASP A 268 -36.00 3.46 18.29
C ASP A 268 -36.11 4.11 16.90
N VAL A 269 -35.92 5.44 16.81
CA VAL A 269 -35.77 6.14 15.52
C VAL A 269 -34.43 5.79 14.86
N ALA A 270 -33.32 5.78 15.62
CA ALA A 270 -32.01 5.41 15.08
C ALA A 270 -31.96 3.94 14.58
N LYS A 271 -32.66 3.01 15.23
CA LYS A 271 -32.83 1.60 14.89
C LYS A 271 -33.72 1.42 13.66
N ILE A 272 -34.72 2.28 13.45
CA ILE A 272 -35.51 2.32 12.21
C ILE A 272 -34.62 2.77 11.04
N ILE A 273 -33.86 3.85 11.21
CA ILE A 273 -32.92 4.35 10.18
C ILE A 273 -31.83 3.30 9.91
N ALA A 274 -31.24 2.71 10.95
CA ALA A 274 -30.24 1.64 10.85
C ALA A 274 -30.76 0.45 10.05
N ARG A 275 -31.98 -0.04 10.31
CA ARG A 275 -32.61 -1.12 9.51
C ARG A 275 -32.79 -0.71 8.05
N SER A 276 -33.16 0.54 7.77
CA SER A 276 -33.30 1.09 6.42
C SER A 276 -31.94 1.14 5.69
N LEU A 277 -30.88 1.59 6.39
CA LEU A 277 -29.50 1.58 5.88
C LEU A 277 -28.98 0.15 5.63
N THR A 278 -29.19 -0.80 6.56
CA THR A 278 -28.86 -2.22 6.35
C THR A 278 -29.60 -2.79 5.14
N ALA A 279 -30.90 -2.51 4.99
CA ALA A 279 -31.69 -2.96 3.83
C ALA A 279 -31.24 -2.33 2.51
N ALA A 280 -30.69 -1.11 2.54
CA ALA A 280 -30.07 -0.45 1.39
C ALA A 280 -28.64 -0.97 1.08
N GLY A 281 -28.01 -1.72 2.00
CA GLY A 281 -26.64 -2.22 1.90
C GLY A 281 -25.56 -1.28 2.48
N ILE A 282 -25.96 -0.27 3.25
CA ILE A 282 -25.08 0.80 3.76
C ILE A 282 -24.54 0.43 5.15
N SER A 283 -23.20 0.33 5.25
CA SER A 283 -22.49 0.24 6.53
C SER A 283 -22.63 1.57 7.30
N HIS A 284 -22.90 1.48 8.61
CA HIS A 284 -23.16 2.64 9.45
C HIS A 284 -22.82 2.35 10.92
N ILE A 285 -22.60 3.42 11.70
CA ILE A 285 -22.29 3.36 13.13
C ILE A 285 -23.19 4.39 13.85
N ILE A 286 -23.72 4.04 15.02
CA ILE A 286 -24.60 4.89 15.82
C ILE A 286 -23.79 5.51 16.98
N ASP A 287 -23.43 6.79 16.89
CA ASP A 287 -22.80 7.53 18.01
C ASP A 287 -23.84 8.32 18.84
N ILE A 288 -24.14 7.76 20.00
CA ILE A 288 -25.02 8.31 21.04
C ILE A 288 -24.24 8.58 22.35
N THR A 289 -22.91 8.74 22.27
CA THR A 289 -22.10 9.11 23.44
C THR A 289 -22.57 10.44 24.02
N GLY A 290 -22.63 10.53 25.36
CA GLY A 290 -23.18 11.66 26.14
C GLY A 290 -22.33 12.94 26.11
N THR A 291 -21.86 13.33 24.93
CA THR A 291 -20.97 14.44 24.62
C THR A 291 -21.65 15.40 23.63
N SER A 292 -21.27 16.68 23.63
CA SER A 292 -21.86 17.67 22.71
C SER A 292 -21.66 17.24 21.25
N ILE A 293 -22.60 17.63 20.38
CA ILE A 293 -22.71 17.08 19.03
C ILE A 293 -21.46 17.35 18.17
N GLY A 294 -20.83 18.52 18.31
CA GLY A 294 -19.54 18.82 17.68
C GLY A 294 -18.42 17.86 18.10
N LYS A 295 -18.42 17.36 19.35
CA LYS A 295 -17.45 16.36 19.83
C LYS A 295 -17.75 14.94 19.33
N ARG A 296 -18.94 14.69 18.76
CA ARG A 296 -19.26 13.45 18.02
C ARG A 296 -18.89 13.58 16.55
N TYR A 297 -19.29 14.69 15.90
CA TYR A 297 -18.86 15.02 14.54
C TYR A 297 -17.32 14.98 14.40
N ALA A 298 -16.57 15.57 15.33
CA ALA A 298 -15.10 15.52 15.30
C ALA A 298 -14.51 14.09 15.27
N ARG A 299 -15.12 13.14 15.99
CA ARG A 299 -14.70 11.72 16.00
C ARG A 299 -15.15 10.96 14.75
N THR A 300 -16.33 11.26 14.21
CA THR A 300 -16.76 10.66 12.92
C THR A 300 -15.94 11.19 11.75
N ASP A 301 -15.55 12.47 11.78
CA ASP A 301 -14.67 13.09 10.79
C ASP A 301 -13.25 12.52 10.89
N GLU A 302 -12.72 12.30 12.10
CA GLU A 302 -11.39 11.70 12.36
C GLU A 302 -11.25 10.28 11.79
N ILE A 303 -12.30 9.44 11.89
CA ILE A 303 -12.33 8.10 11.25
C ILE A 303 -12.85 8.14 9.80
N GLY A 304 -13.11 9.33 9.25
CA GLY A 304 -13.42 9.54 7.84
C GLY A 304 -14.86 9.26 7.40
N VAL A 305 -15.85 9.13 8.30
CA VAL A 305 -17.25 8.86 7.93
C VAL A 305 -17.78 9.97 7.01
N PRO A 306 -18.26 9.67 5.79
CA PRO A 306 -18.63 10.71 4.81
C PRO A 306 -19.93 11.45 5.16
N PHE A 307 -20.88 10.77 5.84
CA PHE A 307 -22.16 11.34 6.22
C PHE A 307 -22.49 11.03 7.68
N ALA A 308 -22.86 12.05 8.46
CA ALA A 308 -23.37 11.92 9.81
C ALA A 308 -24.88 12.22 9.84
N ILE A 309 -25.67 11.29 10.35
CA ILE A 309 -27.14 11.42 10.46
C ILE A 309 -27.50 11.75 11.91
N THR A 310 -28.01 12.96 12.13
CA THR A 310 -28.38 13.47 13.45
C THR A 310 -29.89 13.35 13.66
N VAL A 311 -30.27 12.53 14.65
CA VAL A 311 -31.64 12.35 15.12
C VAL A 311 -31.92 13.33 16.25
N ASP A 312 -32.68 14.39 15.95
CA ASP A 312 -33.13 15.43 16.88
C ASP A 312 -34.66 15.51 16.99
N SER A 313 -35.40 14.99 16.00
CA SER A 313 -36.86 14.94 15.98
C SER A 313 -37.39 13.56 15.60
N THR A 314 -38.67 13.30 15.90
CA THR A 314 -39.34 12.01 15.65
C THR A 314 -39.86 11.83 14.21
N SER A 315 -39.79 12.85 13.35
CA SER A 315 -40.34 12.83 11.98
C SER A 315 -39.32 13.13 10.88
N SER A 316 -38.23 13.83 11.22
CA SER A 316 -37.19 14.23 10.27
C SER A 316 -35.83 14.27 10.96
N VAL A 317 -34.77 14.09 10.18
CA VAL A 317 -33.39 14.09 10.67
C VAL A 317 -32.54 15.04 9.83
N THR A 318 -31.43 15.50 10.42
CA THR A 318 -30.44 16.29 9.70
C THR A 318 -29.34 15.36 9.17
N ILE A 319 -29.00 15.44 7.88
CA ILE A 319 -27.83 14.76 7.31
C ILE A 319 -26.74 15.81 7.12
N ARG A 320 -25.57 15.57 7.71
CA ARG A 320 -24.34 16.35 7.54
C ARG A 320 -23.37 15.62 6.62
N GLU A 321 -22.76 16.32 5.67
CA GLU A 321 -21.61 15.81 4.90
C GLU A 321 -20.29 16.28 5.52
N ARG A 322 -19.24 15.46 5.42
CA ARG A 322 -17.98 15.61 6.17
C ARG A 322 -17.12 16.80 5.76
N ASP A 323 -17.00 17.05 4.45
CA ASP A 323 -15.94 17.90 3.87
C ASP A 323 -16.39 19.35 3.73
N SER A 324 -17.62 19.56 3.24
CA SER A 324 -18.34 20.85 3.26
C SER A 324 -18.78 21.26 4.66
N LYS A 325 -19.08 20.26 5.52
CA LYS A 325 -19.75 20.41 6.83
C LYS A 325 -21.20 20.91 6.73
N GLU A 326 -21.75 21.01 5.52
CA GLU A 326 -23.11 21.47 5.27
C GLU A 326 -24.13 20.43 5.70
N GLN A 327 -25.35 20.90 5.99
CA GLN A 327 -26.41 20.12 6.63
C GLN A 327 -27.73 20.31 5.87
N ILE A 328 -28.46 19.22 5.66
CA ILE A 328 -29.80 19.22 5.04
C ILE A 328 -30.82 18.52 5.92
N ARG A 329 -32.10 18.91 5.83
CA ARG A 329 -33.20 18.24 6.54
C ARG A 329 -33.93 17.26 5.63
N VAL A 330 -34.08 16.01 6.08
CA VAL A 330 -34.64 14.89 5.30
C VAL A 330 -35.70 14.14 6.11
N SER A 331 -36.73 13.62 5.45
CA SER A 331 -37.70 12.70 6.09
C SER A 331 -37.03 11.37 6.43
N ILE A 332 -37.40 10.73 7.55
CA ILE A 332 -36.83 9.46 8.00
C ILE A 332 -36.85 8.37 6.90
N ASP A 333 -37.92 8.33 6.09
CA ASP A 333 -38.10 7.36 5.01
C ASP A 333 -37.13 7.58 3.82
N GLU A 334 -36.66 8.80 3.60
CA GLU A 334 -35.80 9.16 2.46
C GLU A 334 -34.30 9.09 2.78
N VAL A 335 -33.91 9.03 4.06
CA VAL A 335 -32.51 9.03 4.51
C VAL A 335 -31.67 7.99 3.78
N ALA A 336 -32.12 6.73 3.77
CA ALA A 336 -31.36 5.63 3.17
C ALA A 336 -31.28 5.74 1.64
N LYS A 337 -32.25 6.39 1.00
CA LYS A 337 -32.22 6.70 -0.44
C LYS A 337 -31.21 7.81 -0.73
N VAL A 338 -31.24 8.91 0.03
CA VAL A 338 -30.31 10.05 -0.11
C VAL A 338 -28.86 9.59 0.07
N VAL A 339 -28.56 8.86 1.14
CA VAL A 339 -27.20 8.35 1.37
C VAL A 339 -26.80 7.38 0.25
N LYS A 340 -27.71 6.49 -0.21
CA LYS A 340 -27.40 5.58 -1.31
C LYS A 340 -27.11 6.29 -2.64
N GLU A 341 -27.89 7.30 -3.02
CA GLU A 341 -27.69 8.04 -4.28
C GLU A 341 -26.30 8.69 -4.34
N VAL A 342 -25.75 9.14 -3.21
CA VAL A 342 -24.38 9.72 -3.17
C VAL A 342 -23.31 8.64 -3.01
N THR A 343 -23.51 7.62 -2.16
CA THR A 343 -22.53 6.53 -1.98
C THR A 343 -22.36 5.66 -3.22
N ASP A 344 -23.43 5.41 -3.99
CA ASP A 344 -23.37 4.72 -5.29
C ASP A 344 -22.84 5.63 -6.42
N GLY A 345 -22.51 6.89 -6.15
CA GLY A 345 -22.03 7.86 -7.15
C GLY A 345 -23.07 8.34 -8.17
N GLN A 346 -24.36 8.18 -7.88
CA GLN A 346 -25.48 8.54 -8.77
C GLN A 346 -25.88 10.02 -8.68
N SER A 347 -25.38 10.75 -7.67
CA SER A 347 -25.62 12.18 -7.45
C SER A 347 -24.47 12.78 -6.65
N THR A 348 -24.13 14.04 -6.91
CA THR A 348 -23.18 14.79 -6.08
C THR A 348 -23.88 15.39 -4.85
N TRP A 349 -23.11 15.84 -3.86
CA TRP A 349 -23.65 16.57 -2.71
C TRP A 349 -24.33 17.90 -3.15
N ALA A 350 -23.84 18.56 -4.20
CA ALA A 350 -24.48 19.74 -4.78
C ALA A 350 -25.89 19.45 -5.33
N ASP A 351 -26.09 18.29 -6.00
CA ASP A 351 -27.40 17.86 -6.49
C ASP A 351 -28.38 17.54 -5.35
N ILE A 352 -27.86 17.23 -4.16
CA ILE A 352 -28.63 16.94 -2.95
C ILE A 352 -28.99 18.22 -2.19
N LEU A 353 -28.06 19.17 -2.06
CA LEU A 353 -28.30 20.52 -1.52
C LEU A 353 -29.37 21.30 -2.31
N TRP A 354 -29.46 21.09 -3.62
CA TRP A 354 -30.53 21.70 -4.44
C TRP A 354 -31.92 21.05 -4.22
N ARG A 355 -31.97 19.79 -3.77
CA ARG A 355 -33.21 19.02 -3.59
C ARG A 355 -33.79 19.11 -2.19
N TYR A 356 -32.97 19.28 -1.16
CA TYR A 356 -33.38 19.26 0.24
C TYR A 356 -33.16 20.61 0.93
N PRO A 357 -34.04 21.02 1.86
CA PRO A 357 -33.88 22.27 2.58
C PRO A 357 -32.61 22.24 3.44
N ALA A 358 -31.69 23.17 3.17
CA ALA A 358 -30.49 23.39 3.96
C ALA A 358 -30.86 23.75 5.41
N HIS A 359 -30.18 23.11 6.36
CA HIS A 359 -30.37 23.29 7.79
C HIS A 359 -29.24 24.18 8.33
N ALA A 360 -29.50 25.47 8.43
CA ALA A 360 -28.61 26.38 9.14
C ALA A 360 -28.62 26.05 10.63
N ALA A 361 -27.48 25.62 11.17
CA ALA A 361 -27.33 25.35 12.59
C ALA A 361 -27.58 26.63 13.41
N SER A 362 -28.37 26.53 14.47
CA SER A 362 -28.50 27.60 15.44
C SER A 362 -27.24 27.73 16.28
N LEU A 363 -26.92 28.95 16.73
CA LEU A 363 -25.70 29.31 17.50
C LEU A 363 -25.64 28.72 18.94
N ALA A 364 -26.25 27.56 19.18
CA ALA A 364 -26.33 26.87 20.47
C ALA A 364 -25.55 25.53 20.51
N ASP A 365 -25.06 25.04 19.37
CA ASP A 365 -24.44 23.71 19.24
C ASP A 365 -22.88 23.71 19.22
N GLU A 366 -22.23 24.87 19.45
CA GLU A 366 -20.77 25.06 19.32
C GLU A 366 -19.98 25.13 20.66
N GLU A 367 -20.53 24.64 21.80
CA GLU A 367 -19.81 24.47 23.09
C GLU A 367 -19.50 22.98 23.48
#